data_AF-A0A254QCE9-F1
#
_entry.id   AF-A0A254QCE9-F1
#
_cell.length_a   1.000
_cell.length_b   1.000
_cell.length_c   1.000
_cell.angle_alpha   90.00
_cell.angle_beta   90.00
_cell.angle_gamma   90.00
#
_symmetry.space_group_name_H-M   'P 1'
#
loop_
_entity.id
_entity.type
_entity.pdbx_description
1 polymer ?
#
loop_
_entity_poly.entity_id
_entity_poly.type
_entity_poly.pdbx_seq_one_letter_code
_entity_poly.pdbx_strand_id
1 'polypeptide(L)'
;MELLWTKRIIASILVLQAPALVHAGSTGADELRTWAAQSQYEGSARISDITRKGGGDLYRLDLAKPIPLSAIKAKVKSGKVKVISIQLVNEKNERIALKAFNNVVLADSDKELLADNASSNLSILGIEIQAEAMGGNASLDINAISKVEAPKLALRNGGGNGGNNGNNGNNGDDNSNSCSRKYDAILKEKLDIIQLWAGRAEASAVGSWQEKYASKEFTKFVNEFIASIKSEKTSVASTEYTLTLLNFFTERHNASRPDSAADQGYKALATETFEVFLASLQGDQTCRVVTSDSLIKIALDFQKRQDANKPDSRARKVYEVMIGQIGKLIPSHYRKEIASKNLNFRQADTEGYKYYKLFASSKADSFLKGTYQEMSVNAYSVAEQSLLKEVKSLNNEQTYQLIVEFQTKYNDPANYPQEIMLKYLTILSDHSNFLKFMATK
;
A
#
# COMPACT_ATOMS: atom_id res chain seq x y z
N MET A 1 -51.33 51.60 -32.53
CA MET A 1 -49.90 51.74 -32.89
C MET A 1 -49.42 50.34 -33.23
N GLU A 2 -49.65 49.77 -34.44
CA GLU A 2 -49.13 50.17 -35.77
C GLU A 2 -47.62 50.48 -35.71
N LEU A 3 -46.67 49.95 -36.50
CA LEU A 3 -46.58 49.27 -37.81
C LEU A 3 -45.35 48.31 -37.75
N LEU A 4 -45.33 47.10 -38.33
CA LEU A 4 -44.94 46.74 -39.71
C LEU A 4 -43.65 47.36 -40.28
N TRP A 5 -42.83 46.51 -40.94
CA TRP A 5 -41.93 46.69 -42.12
C TRP A 5 -40.74 45.70 -42.00
N THR A 6 -40.72 44.46 -42.53
CA THR A 6 -40.58 43.93 -43.91
C THR A 6 -39.59 44.58 -44.89
N LYS A 7 -38.82 43.68 -45.55
CA LYS A 7 -38.20 43.68 -46.90
C LYS A 7 -36.66 43.68 -46.92
N ARG A 8 -35.92 43.03 -47.83
CA ARG A 8 -36.08 41.95 -48.84
C ARG A 8 -34.70 41.77 -49.53
N ILE A 9 -34.34 40.50 -49.85
CA ILE A 9 -33.74 39.96 -51.10
C ILE A 9 -32.33 40.42 -51.57
N ILE A 10 -31.50 39.43 -51.97
CA ILE A 10 -30.79 39.20 -53.28
C ILE A 10 -29.70 38.15 -52.98
N ALA A 11 -29.88 36.85 -53.21
CA ALA A 11 -29.76 36.11 -54.48
C ALA A 11 -28.41 36.29 -55.19
N SER A 12 -27.55 35.28 -55.16
CA SER A 12 -26.63 34.96 -56.27
C SER A 12 -26.30 33.47 -56.28
N ILE A 13 -26.77 32.86 -57.36
CA ILE A 13 -26.54 31.50 -57.82
C ILE A 13 -25.23 31.51 -58.59
N LEU A 14 -24.36 30.52 -58.38
CA LEU A 14 -23.43 30.11 -59.43
C LEU A 14 -23.35 28.59 -59.47
N VAL A 15 -24.14 28.07 -60.42
CA VAL A 15 -24.07 26.73 -60.97
C VAL A 15 -22.90 26.71 -61.96
N LEU A 16 -22.03 25.71 -61.85
CA LEU A 16 -21.20 25.26 -62.96
C LEU A 16 -21.29 23.73 -63.03
N GLN A 17 -21.86 23.27 -64.13
CA GLN A 17 -22.08 21.88 -64.49
C GLN A 17 -20.91 21.35 -65.35
N ALA A 18 -20.49 20.12 -65.01
CA ALA A 18 -20.03 19.01 -65.87
C ALA A 18 -18.69 19.13 -66.65
N PRO A 19 -18.04 18.02 -67.09
CA PRO A 19 -18.60 16.68 -67.31
C PRO A 19 -17.88 15.49 -66.65
N ALA A 20 -18.62 14.38 -66.62
CA ALA A 20 -18.16 13.05 -66.32
C ALA A 20 -17.14 12.52 -67.35
N LEU A 21 -16.18 11.73 -66.88
CA LEU A 21 -15.58 10.66 -67.67
C LEU A 21 -15.40 9.43 -66.78
N VAL A 22 -16.20 8.43 -67.15
CA VAL A 22 -16.25 7.06 -66.67
C VAL A 22 -14.91 6.37 -66.94
N HIS A 23 -14.35 5.66 -65.95
CA HIS A 23 -13.63 4.41 -66.18
C HIS A 23 -14.00 3.42 -65.06
N ALA A 24 -14.51 2.28 -65.50
CA ALA A 24 -15.03 1.18 -64.70
C ALA A 24 -13.92 0.42 -63.97
N GLY A 25 -14.22 -0.13 -62.80
CA GLY A 25 -13.30 -0.98 -62.06
C GLY A 25 -13.85 -1.54 -60.76
N SER A 26 -14.76 -2.52 -60.88
CA SER A 26 -14.95 -3.67 -59.97
C SER A 26 -15.32 -3.48 -58.49
N THR A 27 -16.35 -4.24 -58.11
CA THR A 27 -16.67 -4.77 -56.76
C THR A 27 -17.05 -3.73 -55.70
N GLY A 28 -18.30 -3.63 -55.26
CA GLY A 28 -19.13 -4.72 -54.77
C GLY A 28 -18.75 -5.05 -53.33
N ALA A 29 -19.56 -4.55 -52.38
CA ALA A 29 -19.71 -5.06 -51.01
C ALA A 29 -18.73 -4.61 -49.89
N ASP A 30 -18.15 -3.41 -49.92
CA ASP A 30 -17.36 -2.90 -48.76
C ASP A 30 -17.85 -1.58 -48.12
N GLU A 31 -18.82 -0.87 -48.71
CA GLU A 31 -19.32 0.40 -48.15
C GLU A 31 -20.48 0.26 -47.13
N LEU A 32 -20.81 -0.96 -46.70
CA LEU A 32 -21.84 -1.22 -45.67
C LEU A 32 -21.30 -1.98 -44.44
N ARG A 33 -20.02 -1.80 -44.10
CA ARG A 33 -19.40 -2.39 -42.90
C ARG A 33 -18.74 -1.41 -41.93
N THR A 34 -19.04 -0.12 -42.02
CA THR A 34 -18.49 0.91 -41.11
C THR A 34 -19.52 1.56 -40.18
N TRP A 35 -20.59 0.85 -39.82
CA TRP A 35 -21.45 1.22 -38.69
C TRP A 35 -21.70 0.06 -37.72
N ALA A 36 -20.66 -0.28 -36.97
CA ALA A 36 -20.79 -0.86 -35.64
C ALA A 36 -19.53 -0.52 -34.80
N ALA A 37 -19.09 0.74 -34.82
CA ALA A 37 -18.21 1.22 -33.76
C ALA A 37 -19.06 1.26 -32.47
N GLN A 38 -18.93 0.26 -31.60
CA GLN A 38 -19.45 0.35 -30.24
C GLN A 38 -18.91 1.67 -29.67
N SER A 39 -19.79 2.63 -29.41
CA SER A 39 -19.45 3.92 -28.82
C SER A 39 -18.86 3.65 -27.42
N GLN A 40 -17.54 3.57 -27.34
CA GLN A 40 -16.83 3.51 -26.08
C GLN A 40 -16.67 4.93 -25.57
N TYR A 41 -17.08 5.17 -24.33
CA TYR A 41 -16.93 6.46 -23.68
C TYR A 41 -15.71 6.42 -22.77
N GLU A 42 -14.85 7.43 -22.87
CA GLU A 42 -13.62 7.53 -22.11
C GLU A 42 -13.68 8.72 -21.16
N GLY A 43 -13.16 8.52 -19.95
CA GLY A 43 -13.05 9.52 -18.91
C GLY A 43 -11.66 9.50 -18.31
N SER A 44 -11.00 10.65 -18.22
CA SER A 44 -9.60 10.75 -17.76
C SER A 44 -9.47 11.53 -16.46
N ALA A 45 -8.59 11.09 -15.57
CA ALA A 45 -8.10 11.87 -14.43
C ALA A 45 -6.56 11.85 -14.37
N ARG A 46 -5.98 12.96 -13.90
CA ARG A 46 -4.53 13.10 -13.73
C ARG A 46 -4.15 13.02 -12.26
N ILE A 47 -3.11 12.26 -11.98
CA ILE A 47 -2.36 12.30 -10.72
C ILE A 47 -1.07 13.08 -11.01
N SER A 48 -0.95 14.31 -10.50
CA SER A 48 0.18 15.21 -10.80
C SER A 48 1.45 14.93 -9.99
N ASP A 49 1.31 14.45 -8.75
CA ASP A 49 2.39 14.46 -7.76
C ASP A 49 2.68 13.06 -7.20
N ILE A 50 3.11 12.15 -8.07
CA ILE A 50 3.59 10.83 -7.66
C ILE A 50 5.00 10.96 -7.11
N THR A 51 5.21 10.42 -5.90
CA THR A 51 6.48 10.60 -5.18
C THR A 51 7.29 9.32 -5.07
N ARG A 52 8.59 9.45 -4.75
CA ARG A 52 9.57 8.37 -4.70
C ARG A 52 9.46 7.46 -3.46
N LYS A 53 8.27 7.33 -2.88
CA LYS A 53 8.09 6.57 -1.63
C LYS A 53 8.15 5.07 -1.90
N GLY A 54 9.10 4.38 -1.26
CA GLY A 54 9.27 2.94 -1.42
C GLY A 54 8.00 2.17 -1.04
N GLY A 55 7.49 1.37 -1.97
CA GLY A 55 6.22 0.65 -1.83
C GLY A 55 5.02 1.39 -2.43
N GLY A 56 5.22 2.56 -3.05
CA GLY A 56 4.17 3.36 -3.69
C GLY A 56 3.25 4.10 -2.72
N ASP A 57 2.79 5.27 -3.15
CA ASP A 57 1.64 5.93 -2.56
C ASP A 57 0.37 5.42 -3.25
N LEU A 58 -0.73 5.34 -2.51
CA LEU A 58 -2.04 5.05 -3.08
C LEU A 58 -2.82 6.33 -3.38
N TYR A 59 -3.33 6.38 -4.59
CA TYR A 59 -4.23 7.40 -5.12
C TYR A 59 -5.59 6.78 -5.36
N ARG A 60 -6.66 7.50 -5.01
CA ARG A 60 -8.03 7.06 -5.25
C ARG A 60 -8.76 8.04 -6.15
N LEU A 61 -9.23 7.54 -7.28
CA LEU A 61 -10.10 8.24 -8.20
C LEU A 61 -11.53 7.76 -7.93
N ASP A 62 -12.39 8.64 -7.43
CA ASP A 62 -13.81 8.34 -7.27
C ASP A 62 -14.54 8.66 -8.58
N LEU A 63 -15.46 7.76 -8.96
CA LEU A 63 -16.38 8.04 -10.04
C LEU A 63 -17.55 8.85 -9.48
N ALA A 64 -17.98 9.89 -10.21
CA ALA A 64 -19.13 10.71 -9.80
C ALA A 64 -20.43 9.88 -9.66
N LYS A 65 -20.51 8.76 -10.37
CA LYS A 65 -21.60 7.78 -10.32
C LYS A 65 -21.03 6.38 -10.56
N PRO A 66 -21.51 5.35 -9.84
CA PRO A 66 -21.08 3.98 -10.09
C PRO A 66 -21.46 3.50 -11.50
N ILE A 67 -20.49 2.99 -12.24
CA ILE A 67 -20.71 2.49 -13.61
C ILE A 67 -19.81 1.30 -13.92
N PRO A 68 -20.24 0.36 -14.79
CA PRO A 68 -19.39 -0.72 -15.24
C PRO A 68 -18.30 -0.18 -16.17
N LEU A 69 -17.08 -0.68 -15.99
CA LEU A 69 -15.94 -0.33 -16.83
C LEU A 69 -15.65 -1.48 -17.80
N SER A 70 -15.23 -1.14 -19.02
CA SER A 70 -14.80 -2.11 -20.01
C SER A 70 -13.28 -2.21 -20.09
N ALA A 71 -12.58 -1.09 -19.89
CA ALA A 71 -11.12 -1.06 -19.89
C ALA A 71 -10.59 0.09 -19.03
N ILE A 72 -9.35 -0.04 -18.57
CA ILE A 72 -8.59 1.04 -17.93
C ILE A 72 -7.24 1.17 -18.60
N LYS A 73 -6.90 2.42 -18.92
CA LYS A 73 -5.61 2.82 -19.45
C LYS A 73 -4.87 3.65 -18.42
N ALA A 74 -3.57 3.40 -18.29
CA ALA A 74 -2.67 4.19 -17.48
C ALA A 74 -1.50 4.66 -18.36
N LYS A 75 -1.31 5.98 -18.45
CA LYS A 75 -0.28 6.61 -19.28
C LYS A 75 0.54 7.59 -18.46
N VAL A 76 1.86 7.42 -18.46
CA VAL A 76 2.76 8.35 -17.77
C VAL A 76 2.90 9.61 -18.61
N LYS A 77 2.69 10.77 -17.97
CA LYS A 77 2.79 12.07 -18.65
C LYS A 77 4.13 12.75 -18.42
N SER A 78 4.72 12.57 -17.23
CA SER A 78 6.03 13.12 -16.88
C SER A 78 6.72 12.20 -15.88
N GLY A 79 8.06 12.18 -15.94
CA GLY A 79 8.88 11.33 -15.10
C GLY A 79 8.74 9.84 -15.44
N LYS A 80 9.17 8.98 -14.52
CA LYS A 80 9.04 7.53 -14.61
C LYS A 80 8.21 7.04 -13.43
N VAL A 81 7.18 6.26 -13.70
CA VAL A 81 6.24 5.76 -12.68
C VAL A 81 6.35 4.25 -12.63
N LYS A 82 6.57 3.71 -11.44
CA LYS A 82 6.40 2.29 -11.17
C LYS A 82 4.99 2.08 -10.64
N VAL A 83 4.13 1.51 -11.46
CA VAL A 83 2.77 1.11 -11.08
C VAL A 83 2.86 -0.25 -10.40
N ILE A 84 2.47 -0.30 -9.14
CA ILE A 84 2.55 -1.51 -8.31
C ILE A 84 1.24 -2.29 -8.39
N SER A 85 0.11 -1.59 -8.29
CA SER A 85 -1.22 -2.21 -8.44
C SER A 85 -2.27 -1.19 -8.90
N ILE A 86 -3.28 -1.68 -9.62
CA ILE A 86 -4.53 -0.96 -9.89
C ILE A 86 -5.70 -1.87 -9.53
N GLN A 87 -6.60 -1.37 -8.69
CA GLN A 87 -7.76 -2.10 -8.19
C GLN A 87 -9.04 -1.28 -8.45
N LEU A 88 -10.14 -2.00 -8.70
CA LEU A 88 -11.46 -1.40 -8.80
C LEU A 88 -12.23 -1.63 -7.51
N VAL A 89 -12.94 -0.61 -7.05
CA VAL A 89 -13.79 -0.67 -5.88
C VAL A 89 -15.23 -0.66 -6.36
N ASN A 90 -15.99 -1.71 -6.05
CA ASN A 90 -17.41 -1.78 -6.39
C ASN A 90 -18.29 -1.08 -5.33
N GLU A 91 -19.60 -1.04 -5.56
CA GLU A 91 -20.57 -0.44 -4.63
C GLU A 91 -20.63 -1.12 -3.25
N LYS A 92 -20.21 -2.39 -3.15
CA LYS A 92 -20.12 -3.12 -1.88
C LYS A 92 -18.78 -2.90 -1.16
N ASN A 93 -17.94 -1.99 -1.65
CA ASN A 93 -16.55 -1.79 -1.23
C ASN A 93 -15.66 -3.04 -1.39
N GLU A 94 -16.05 -4.00 -2.24
CA GLU A 94 -15.19 -5.12 -2.61
C GLU A 94 -14.17 -4.66 -3.64
N ARG A 95 -12.94 -5.14 -3.51
CA ARG A 95 -11.82 -4.78 -4.38
C ARG A 95 -11.60 -5.85 -5.44
N ILE A 96 -11.52 -5.41 -6.68
CA ILE A 96 -11.32 -6.26 -7.84
C ILE A 96 -9.95 -5.90 -8.43
N ALA A 97 -8.98 -6.79 -8.22
CA ALA A 97 -7.63 -6.59 -8.72
C ALA A 97 -7.57 -6.78 -10.24
N LEU A 98 -6.97 -5.83 -10.95
CA LEU A 98 -6.79 -5.93 -12.41
C LEU A 98 -5.54 -6.74 -12.72
N LYS A 99 -5.72 -7.94 -13.29
CA LYS A 99 -4.60 -8.87 -13.59
C LYS A 99 -3.47 -8.23 -14.39
N ALA A 100 -3.78 -7.35 -15.33
CA ALA A 100 -2.78 -6.65 -16.15
C ALA A 100 -1.87 -5.70 -15.35
N PHE A 101 -2.27 -5.33 -14.13
CA PHE A 101 -1.58 -4.40 -13.24
C PHE A 101 -1.13 -5.05 -11.92
N ASN A 102 -1.25 -6.38 -11.76
CA ASN A 102 -0.90 -7.08 -10.51
C ASN A 102 0.60 -7.39 -10.38
N ASN A 103 1.38 -7.11 -11.42
CA ASN A 103 2.83 -7.16 -11.36
C ASN A 103 3.37 -5.74 -11.40
N VAL A 104 4.49 -5.51 -10.71
CA VAL A 104 5.19 -4.24 -10.75
C VAL A 104 5.56 -3.89 -12.20
N VAL A 105 4.92 -2.87 -12.76
CA VAL A 105 5.21 -2.39 -14.12
C VAL A 105 5.89 -1.03 -14.04
N LEU A 106 7.08 -0.94 -14.64
CA LEU A 106 7.70 0.33 -14.93
C LEU A 106 7.03 0.93 -16.18
N ALA A 107 6.26 1.98 -15.95
CA ALA A 107 5.66 2.77 -17.00
C ALA A 107 6.58 3.96 -17.30
N ASP A 108 6.88 4.13 -18.59
CA ASP A 108 7.57 5.30 -19.13
C ASP A 108 6.60 6.03 -20.09
N SER A 109 6.95 7.24 -20.49
CA SER A 109 6.13 8.09 -21.35
C SER A 109 5.79 7.47 -22.72
N ASP A 110 6.59 6.49 -23.16
CA ASP A 110 6.46 5.82 -24.46
C ASP A 110 5.42 4.69 -24.51
N LYS A 111 4.96 4.19 -23.35
CA LYS A 111 4.09 3.00 -23.30
C LYS A 111 2.84 3.23 -22.46
N GLU A 112 1.69 3.09 -23.11
CA GLU A 112 0.40 3.00 -22.43
C GLU A 112 0.19 1.59 -21.87
N LEU A 113 -0.26 1.52 -20.62
CA LEU A 113 -0.66 0.27 -19.99
C LEU A 113 -2.18 0.13 -20.09
N LEU A 114 -2.64 -1.00 -20.62
CA LEU A 114 -4.05 -1.28 -20.86
C LEU A 114 -4.47 -2.54 -20.11
N ALA A 115 -5.55 -2.45 -19.34
CA ALA A 115 -6.31 -3.60 -18.88
C ALA A 115 -7.64 -3.69 -19.63
N ASP A 116 -7.70 -4.63 -20.56
CA ASP A 116 -8.95 -5.02 -21.20
C ASP A 116 -9.79 -5.91 -20.28
N ASN A 117 -11.11 -5.77 -20.32
CA ASN A 117 -12.08 -6.43 -19.45
C ASN A 117 -12.00 -5.99 -17.98
N ALA A 118 -11.95 -4.68 -17.75
CA ALA A 118 -11.98 -4.07 -16.43
C ALA A 118 -13.38 -4.20 -15.75
N SER A 119 -13.81 -5.43 -15.41
CA SER A 119 -15.07 -5.70 -14.71
C SER A 119 -16.34 -5.29 -15.48
N SER A 120 -16.59 -5.92 -16.63
CA SER A 120 -17.68 -5.57 -17.56
C SER A 120 -19.09 -5.64 -16.98
N ASN A 121 -19.28 -6.31 -15.83
CA ASN A 121 -20.60 -6.61 -15.26
C ASN A 121 -20.84 -5.99 -13.88
N LEU A 122 -19.83 -5.36 -13.24
CA LEU A 122 -19.98 -4.80 -11.90
C LEU A 122 -19.87 -3.28 -11.94
N SER A 123 -20.78 -2.60 -11.24
CA SER A 123 -20.72 -1.15 -11.03
C SER A 123 -19.52 -0.78 -10.17
N ILE A 124 -18.63 0.05 -10.73
CA ILE A 124 -17.41 0.52 -10.08
C ILE A 124 -17.64 1.92 -9.52
N LEU A 125 -17.37 2.09 -8.23
CA LEU A 125 -17.47 3.34 -7.50
C LEU A 125 -16.14 4.11 -7.49
N GLY A 126 -15.00 3.41 -7.57
CA GLY A 126 -13.69 4.05 -7.57
C GLY A 126 -12.57 3.18 -8.15
N ILE A 127 -11.46 3.84 -8.46
CA ILE A 127 -10.22 3.22 -8.94
C ILE A 127 -9.11 3.57 -7.95
N GLU A 128 -8.48 2.55 -7.39
CA GLU A 128 -7.36 2.67 -6.45
C GLU A 128 -6.05 2.30 -7.17
N ILE A 129 -5.07 3.19 -7.13
CA ILE A 129 -3.82 3.09 -7.88
C ILE A 129 -2.65 3.24 -6.93
N GLN A 130 -1.80 2.22 -6.86
CA GLN A 130 -0.57 2.23 -6.07
C GLN A 130 0.61 2.48 -7.00
N ALA A 131 1.32 3.59 -6.81
CA ALA A 131 2.41 3.99 -7.69
C ALA A 131 3.54 4.73 -6.94
N GLU A 132 4.79 4.50 -7.35
CA GLU A 132 5.96 5.27 -6.91
C GLU A 132 6.68 5.92 -8.11
N ALA A 133 7.21 7.13 -7.92
CA ALA A 133 8.08 7.75 -8.89
C ALA A 133 9.48 7.13 -8.81
N MET A 134 10.11 6.90 -9.96
CA MET A 134 11.47 6.35 -10.05
C MET A 134 12.56 7.45 -9.99
N GLY A 135 12.15 8.72 -9.99
CA GLY A 135 13.02 9.88 -9.82
C GLY A 135 12.20 11.18 -9.80
N GLY A 136 12.58 12.13 -8.94
CA GLY A 136 11.85 13.40 -8.78
C GLY A 136 10.36 13.20 -8.46
N ASN A 137 9.52 14.02 -9.09
CA ASN A 137 8.06 13.86 -9.14
C ASN A 137 7.67 13.29 -10.51
N ALA A 138 6.59 12.51 -10.54
CA ALA A 138 6.04 11.96 -11.77
C ALA A 138 4.52 12.17 -11.85
N SER A 139 3.97 12.17 -13.06
CA SER A 139 2.53 12.29 -13.28
C SER A 139 1.97 11.14 -14.10
N LEU A 140 0.78 10.69 -13.73
CA LEU A 140 0.08 9.56 -14.34
C LEU A 140 -1.34 9.99 -14.74
N ASP A 141 -1.67 9.83 -16.02
CA ASP A 141 -3.02 9.97 -16.53
C ASP A 141 -3.69 8.58 -16.52
N ILE A 142 -4.91 8.54 -15.99
CA ILE A 142 -5.72 7.32 -15.89
C ILE A 142 -6.99 7.56 -16.68
N ASN A 143 -7.21 6.71 -17.67
CA ASN A 143 -8.42 6.77 -18.48
C ASN A 143 -9.26 5.53 -18.23
N ALA A 144 -10.47 5.73 -17.72
CA ALA A 144 -11.47 4.69 -17.58
C ALA A 144 -12.37 4.69 -18.81
N ILE A 145 -12.66 3.51 -19.35
CA ILE A 145 -13.50 3.33 -20.53
C ILE A 145 -14.74 2.55 -20.11
N SER A 146 -15.91 3.02 -20.53
CA SER A 146 -17.19 2.33 -20.34
C SER A 146 -17.95 2.24 -21.66
N LYS A 147 -18.82 1.23 -21.77
CA LYS A 147 -19.76 1.07 -22.89
C LYS A 147 -21.09 1.81 -22.67
N VAL A 148 -21.33 2.31 -21.45
CA VAL A 148 -22.62 2.91 -21.06
C VAL A 148 -22.57 4.44 -21.17
N GLU A 149 -21.64 5.08 -20.46
CA GLU A 149 -21.50 6.53 -20.42
C GLU A 149 -20.06 6.94 -20.06
N ALA A 150 -19.68 8.20 -20.31
CA ALA A 150 -18.33 8.69 -20.01
C ALA A 150 -18.07 8.72 -18.50
N PRO A 151 -17.08 7.97 -17.98
CA PRO A 151 -16.72 8.01 -16.57
C PRO A 151 -16.26 9.41 -16.15
N LYS A 152 -16.92 10.01 -15.16
CA LYS A 152 -16.43 11.25 -14.56
C LYS A 152 -15.56 10.90 -13.38
N LEU A 153 -14.25 10.89 -13.60
CA LEU A 153 -13.24 10.61 -12.58
C LEU A 153 -12.87 11.90 -11.85
N ALA A 154 -12.95 11.87 -10.54
CA ALA A 154 -12.38 12.90 -9.68
C ALA A 154 -11.34 12.26 -8.78
N LEU A 155 -10.14 12.84 -8.74
CA LEU A 155 -9.21 12.53 -7.68
C LEU A 155 -9.85 12.94 -6.37
N ARG A 156 -9.98 11.99 -5.43
CA ARG A 156 -10.77 12.18 -4.20
C ARG A 156 -10.12 13.26 -3.31
N ASN A 157 -10.46 14.51 -3.56
CA ASN A 157 -10.20 15.64 -2.67
C ASN A 157 -11.37 15.70 -1.69
N GLY A 158 -11.31 14.95 -0.59
CA GLY A 158 -12.45 14.84 0.34
C GLY A 158 -12.93 16.22 0.83
N GLY A 159 -14.10 16.64 0.37
CA GLY A 159 -14.68 17.94 0.70
C GLY A 159 -15.17 18.03 2.15
N GLY A 160 -14.89 19.16 2.77
CA GLY A 160 -15.79 19.88 3.66
C GLY A 160 -16.14 21.20 2.96
N ASN A 161 -17.43 21.51 2.93
CA ASN A 161 -18.13 22.52 2.13
C ASN A 161 -17.67 23.98 2.38
N GLY A 162 -17.58 24.81 1.31
CA GLY A 162 -17.76 26.27 1.41
C GLY A 162 -16.65 27.18 0.86
N GLY A 163 -16.94 27.90 -0.24
CA GLY A 163 -16.41 29.26 -0.41
C GLY A 163 -15.38 29.50 -1.53
N ASN A 164 -15.89 29.62 -2.75
CA ASN A 164 -15.69 30.76 -3.65
C ASN A 164 -14.38 31.59 -3.59
N ASN A 165 -13.76 31.70 -4.77
CA ASN A 165 -13.13 32.89 -5.36
C ASN A 165 -11.80 33.45 -4.81
N GLY A 166 -10.83 33.52 -5.72
CA GLY A 166 -10.06 34.75 -5.90
C GLY A 166 -8.73 34.89 -5.15
N ASN A 167 -7.66 34.67 -5.91
CA ASN A 167 -6.48 35.53 -5.99
C ASN A 167 -5.46 35.54 -4.83
N ASN A 168 -4.23 35.21 -5.25
CA ASN A 168 -2.95 35.75 -4.77
C ASN A 168 -2.38 35.24 -3.43
N GLY A 169 -1.25 34.55 -3.50
CA GLY A 169 -0.39 34.31 -2.34
C GLY A 169 0.54 33.12 -2.52
N ASN A 170 1.80 33.38 -2.89
CA ASN A 170 2.93 32.46 -2.74
C ASN A 170 2.92 31.80 -1.35
N ASN A 171 2.84 30.47 -1.29
CA ASN A 171 3.60 29.56 -0.41
C ASN A 171 2.93 28.19 -0.32
N GLY A 172 3.67 27.13 -0.66
CA GLY A 172 3.40 25.75 -0.24
C GLY A 172 2.44 24.96 -1.13
N ASP A 173 3.00 24.10 -1.98
CA ASP A 173 2.31 23.08 -2.78
C ASP A 173 1.59 22.03 -1.88
N ASP A 174 0.45 22.40 -1.30
CA ASP A 174 -0.43 21.51 -0.52
C ASP A 174 -1.56 20.89 -1.38
N ASN A 175 -1.26 20.50 -2.62
CA ASN A 175 -2.13 19.59 -3.37
C ASN A 175 -1.88 18.14 -2.91
N SER A 176 -2.31 17.84 -1.68
CA SER A 176 -2.13 16.55 -1.00
C SER A 176 -3.06 15.46 -1.55
N ASN A 177 -2.79 15.01 -2.78
CA ASN A 177 -3.63 14.05 -3.49
C ASN A 177 -3.46 12.58 -3.07
N SER A 178 -2.53 12.29 -2.14
CA SER A 178 -2.36 10.94 -1.59
C SER A 178 -3.17 10.77 -0.31
N CYS A 179 -3.70 9.56 -0.08
CA CYS A 179 -4.46 9.23 1.12
C CYS A 179 -3.69 9.53 2.42
N SER A 180 -2.35 9.57 2.36
CA SER A 180 -1.49 9.76 3.53
C SER A 180 -1.15 11.21 3.89
N ARG A 181 -0.90 12.07 2.90
CA ARG A 181 -0.49 13.46 3.15
C ARG A 181 -1.60 14.31 3.78
N LYS A 182 -2.86 14.01 3.44
CA LYS A 182 -4.01 14.77 3.93
C LYS A 182 -4.29 14.51 5.41
N TYR A 183 -4.18 13.26 5.85
CA TYR A 183 -4.44 12.91 7.23
C TYR A 183 -3.32 13.40 8.16
N ASP A 184 -2.06 13.36 7.68
CA ASP A 184 -0.92 13.95 8.38
C ASP A 184 -1.13 15.44 8.68
N ALA A 185 -1.72 16.20 7.74
CA ALA A 185 -2.02 17.62 7.93
C ALA A 185 -3.06 17.87 9.04
N ILE A 186 -4.15 17.09 9.08
CA ILE A 186 -5.20 17.19 10.12
C ILE A 186 -4.61 16.89 11.50
N LEU A 187 -3.79 15.84 11.59
CA LEU A 187 -3.12 15.49 12.84
C LEU A 187 -2.14 16.57 13.28
N LYS A 188 -1.40 17.18 12.35
CA LYS A 188 -0.49 18.28 12.64
C LYS A 188 -1.20 19.49 13.26
N GLU A 189 -2.33 19.91 12.69
CA GLU A 189 -3.13 21.02 13.23
C GLU A 189 -3.57 20.76 14.68
N LYS A 190 -4.05 19.53 14.97
CA LYS A 190 -4.45 19.15 16.33
C LYS A 190 -3.26 19.03 17.29
N LEU A 191 -2.09 18.64 16.80
CA LEU A 191 -0.87 18.52 17.59
C LEU A 191 -0.39 19.87 18.11
N ASP A 192 -0.45 20.93 17.30
CA ASP A 192 0.00 22.27 17.70
C ASP A 192 -0.77 22.79 18.92
N ILE A 193 -2.08 22.54 18.97
CA ILE A 193 -2.94 22.90 20.11
C ILE A 193 -2.54 22.11 21.37
N ILE A 194 -2.27 20.81 21.24
CA ILE A 194 -1.80 19.98 22.37
C ILE A 194 -0.49 20.53 22.94
N GLN A 195 0.47 20.86 22.07
CA GLN A 195 1.77 21.37 22.51
C GLN A 195 1.65 22.72 23.24
N LEU A 196 0.78 23.61 22.76
CA LEU A 196 0.50 24.88 23.42
C LEU A 196 0.01 24.68 24.85
N TRP A 197 -0.98 23.82 25.05
CA TRP A 197 -1.56 23.59 26.38
C TRP A 197 -0.65 22.79 27.30
N ALA A 198 0.13 21.84 26.77
CA ALA A 198 1.17 21.15 27.52
C ALA A 198 2.23 22.13 28.06
N GLY A 199 2.70 23.05 27.21
CA GLY A 199 3.67 24.07 27.60
C GLY A 199 3.13 24.99 28.71
N ARG A 200 1.85 25.37 28.63
CA ARG A 200 1.18 26.17 29.67
C ARG A 200 1.04 25.41 30.98
N ALA A 201 0.72 24.12 30.94
CA ALA A 201 0.59 23.29 32.13
C ALA A 201 1.96 23.13 32.83
N GLU A 202 3.02 22.79 32.08
CA GLU A 202 4.36 22.56 32.64
C GLU A 202 5.04 23.85 33.12
N ALA A 203 4.74 25.01 32.50
CA ALA A 203 5.28 26.30 32.93
C ALA A 203 4.57 26.89 34.16
N SER A 204 3.40 26.37 34.52
CA SER A 204 2.61 26.87 35.65
C SER A 204 3.12 26.32 36.98
N ALA A 205 2.96 27.09 38.05
CA ALA A 205 3.32 26.64 39.39
C ALA A 205 2.45 25.44 39.83
N VAL A 206 3.08 24.47 40.49
CA VAL A 206 2.40 23.24 40.92
C VAL A 206 1.26 23.55 41.90
N GLY A 207 0.09 22.99 41.66
CA GLY A 207 -1.14 23.20 42.43
C GLY A 207 -1.91 24.48 42.09
N SER A 208 -1.37 25.36 41.23
CA SER A 208 -2.01 26.63 40.88
C SER A 208 -3.30 26.46 40.09
N TRP A 209 -4.17 27.47 40.12
CA TRP A 209 -5.39 27.45 39.31
C TRP A 209 -5.05 27.44 37.82
N GLN A 210 -3.98 28.12 37.41
CA GLN A 210 -3.49 28.14 36.04
C GLN A 210 -3.06 26.74 35.58
N GLU A 211 -2.30 26.01 36.40
CA GLU A 211 -1.90 24.63 36.10
C GLU A 211 -3.12 23.72 35.98
N LYS A 212 -4.08 23.81 36.90
CA LYS A 212 -5.30 23.00 36.86
C LYS A 212 -6.15 23.28 35.61
N TYR A 213 -6.29 24.55 35.23
CA TYR A 213 -7.02 24.94 34.03
C TYR A 213 -6.29 24.48 32.76
N ALA A 214 -4.99 24.73 32.64
CA ALA A 214 -4.19 24.30 31.50
C ALA A 214 -4.16 22.77 31.37
N SER A 215 -4.05 22.03 32.49
CA SER A 215 -4.11 20.57 32.52
C SER A 215 -5.46 20.05 32.04
N LYS A 216 -6.56 20.71 32.40
CA LYS A 216 -7.91 20.33 31.94
C LYS A 216 -8.06 20.50 30.43
N GLU A 217 -7.63 21.64 29.89
CA GLU A 217 -7.67 21.90 28.44
C GLU A 217 -6.73 20.95 27.69
N PHE A 218 -5.52 20.73 28.19
CA PHE A 218 -4.59 19.76 27.63
C PHE A 218 -5.22 18.36 27.52
N THR A 219 -5.80 17.85 28.61
CA THR A 219 -6.46 16.53 28.62
C THR A 219 -7.63 16.47 27.63
N LYS A 220 -8.39 17.56 27.48
CA LYS A 220 -9.46 17.64 26.48
C LYS A 220 -8.92 17.48 25.06
N PHE A 221 -7.88 18.25 24.68
CA PHE A 221 -7.30 18.17 23.34
C PHE A 221 -6.57 16.85 23.08
N VAL A 222 -5.96 16.24 24.11
CA VAL A 222 -5.42 14.87 24.04
C VAL A 222 -6.54 13.89 23.67
N ASN A 223 -7.68 13.95 24.36
CA ASN A 223 -8.81 13.07 24.08
C ASN A 223 -9.40 13.31 22.68
N GLU A 224 -9.48 14.56 22.21
CA GLU A 224 -9.93 14.89 20.86
C GLU A 224 -8.96 14.37 19.78
N PHE A 225 -7.64 14.47 20.02
CA PHE A 225 -6.63 13.89 19.13
C PHE A 225 -6.74 12.37 19.09
N ILE A 226 -6.83 11.72 20.26
CA ILE A 226 -7.02 10.27 20.37
C ILE A 226 -8.31 9.83 19.65
N ALA A 227 -9.40 10.56 19.82
CA ALA A 227 -10.64 10.31 19.10
C ALA A 227 -10.45 10.45 17.59
N SER A 228 -9.68 11.44 17.13
CA SER A 228 -9.41 11.66 15.70
C SER A 228 -8.62 10.48 15.11
N ILE A 229 -7.52 10.05 15.76
CA ILE A 229 -6.73 8.89 15.32
C ILE A 229 -7.52 7.57 15.34
N LYS A 230 -8.49 7.44 16.25
CA LYS A 230 -9.32 6.22 16.38
C LYS A 230 -10.54 6.21 15.46
N SER A 231 -11.14 7.38 15.19
CA SER A 231 -12.39 7.49 14.44
C SER A 231 -12.24 7.06 12.99
N GLU A 232 -11.05 7.24 12.44
CA GLU A 232 -10.73 6.87 11.07
C GLU A 232 -9.72 5.71 11.05
N LYS A 233 -10.08 4.55 11.63
CA LYS A 233 -9.26 3.30 11.67
C LYS A 233 -8.71 2.84 10.30
N THR A 234 -9.08 3.51 9.21
CA THR A 234 -8.75 3.20 7.82
C THR A 234 -8.24 4.40 7.00
N SER A 235 -8.23 5.63 7.54
CA SER A 235 -7.61 6.78 6.87
C SER A 235 -6.22 6.99 7.47
N VAL A 236 -5.24 7.06 6.59
CA VAL A 236 -3.89 6.60 6.92
C VAL A 236 -3.03 7.81 7.21
N ALA A 237 -2.71 8.09 8.47
CA ALA A 237 -1.47 8.83 8.76
C ALA A 237 -0.32 8.07 8.11
N SER A 238 0.60 8.75 7.43
CA SER A 238 1.73 8.07 6.86
C SER A 238 2.49 7.34 7.96
N THR A 239 2.87 6.07 7.75
CA THR A 239 3.71 5.31 8.68
C THR A 239 4.88 6.13 9.22
N GLU A 240 5.48 6.94 8.36
CA GLU A 240 6.58 7.84 8.70
C GLU A 240 6.16 8.95 9.67
N TYR A 241 5.02 9.59 9.43
CA TYR A 241 4.46 10.58 10.34
C TYR A 241 3.97 9.96 11.65
N THR A 242 3.30 8.80 11.60
CA THR A 242 2.90 8.06 12.81
C THR A 242 4.12 7.67 13.65
N LEU A 243 5.20 7.19 13.03
CA LEU A 243 6.47 6.92 13.73
C LEU A 243 7.10 8.19 14.30
N THR A 244 6.99 9.31 13.58
CA THR A 244 7.45 10.62 14.07
C THR A 244 6.66 11.06 15.31
N LEU A 245 5.33 10.92 15.27
CA LEU A 245 4.44 11.19 16.40
C LEU A 245 4.75 10.28 17.60
N LEU A 246 4.95 8.98 17.36
CA LEU A 246 5.31 8.02 18.41
C LEU A 246 6.59 8.40 19.13
N ASN A 247 7.64 8.73 18.37
CA ASN A 247 8.90 9.17 18.92
C ASN A 247 8.73 10.48 19.69
N PHE A 248 8.03 11.46 19.10
CA PHE A 248 7.73 12.74 19.73
C PHE A 248 6.99 12.56 21.07
N PHE A 249 5.90 11.79 21.10
CA PHE A 249 5.12 11.56 22.31
C PHE A 249 5.93 10.81 23.38
N THR A 250 6.75 9.83 22.97
CA THR A 250 7.60 9.08 23.91
C THR A 250 8.69 9.96 24.53
N GLU A 251 9.32 10.83 23.73
CA GLU A 251 10.30 11.81 24.20
C GLU A 251 9.65 12.84 25.14
N ARG A 252 8.46 13.36 24.79
CA ARG A 252 7.71 14.30 25.63
C ARG A 252 7.23 13.66 26.93
N HIS A 253 6.77 12.40 26.91
CA HIS A 253 6.45 11.64 28.11
C HIS A 253 7.67 11.54 29.05
N ASN A 254 8.85 11.26 28.50
CA ASN A 254 10.07 11.16 29.29
C ASN A 254 10.49 12.51 29.90
N ALA A 255 10.30 13.61 29.17
CA ALA A 255 10.66 14.96 29.59
C ALA A 255 9.64 15.63 30.54
N SER A 256 8.39 15.17 30.56
CA SER A 256 7.31 15.77 31.37
C SER A 256 7.53 15.51 32.87
N ARG A 257 7.09 16.41 33.74
CA ARG A 257 7.16 16.16 35.19
C ARG A 257 6.41 14.87 35.57
N PRO A 258 6.95 13.98 36.42
CA PRO A 258 6.26 12.76 36.85
C PRO A 258 4.86 13.05 37.39
N ASP A 259 3.90 12.20 37.01
CA ASP A 259 2.50 12.24 37.43
C ASP A 259 1.73 13.53 37.07
N SER A 260 2.30 14.39 36.22
CA SER A 260 1.63 15.55 35.64
C SER A 260 0.56 15.14 34.63
N ALA A 261 -0.33 16.08 34.29
CA ALA A 261 -1.25 15.88 33.18
C ALA A 261 -0.48 15.62 31.88
N ALA A 262 0.62 16.34 31.63
CA ALA A 262 1.47 16.13 30.45
C ALA A 262 2.08 14.73 30.41
N ASP A 263 2.58 14.22 31.54
CA ASP A 263 3.10 12.86 31.65
C ASP A 263 2.06 11.80 31.25
N GLN A 264 0.85 11.91 31.82
CA GLN A 264 -0.25 10.99 31.53
C GLN A 264 -0.75 11.13 30.08
N GLY A 265 -0.89 12.36 29.58
CA GLY A 265 -1.38 12.63 28.23
C GLY A 265 -0.40 12.20 27.15
N TYR A 266 0.90 12.48 27.29
CA TYR A 266 1.90 12.02 26.32
C TYR A 266 2.08 10.49 26.35
N LYS A 267 1.96 9.86 27.52
CA LYS A 267 1.88 8.39 27.59
C LYS A 267 0.65 7.86 26.85
N ALA A 268 -0.51 8.46 27.05
CA ALA A 268 -1.74 8.06 26.36
C ALA A 268 -1.62 8.27 24.84
N LEU A 269 -1.10 9.42 24.40
CA LEU A 269 -0.87 9.70 22.98
C LEU A 269 0.11 8.71 22.35
N ALA A 270 1.22 8.38 23.03
CA ALA A 270 2.17 7.37 22.55
C ALA A 270 1.52 5.99 22.42
N THR A 271 0.83 5.52 23.46
CA THR A 271 0.15 4.21 23.47
C THR A 271 -0.93 4.15 22.38
N GLU A 272 -1.81 5.14 22.31
CA GLU A 272 -2.95 5.10 21.40
C GLU A 272 -2.54 5.30 19.94
N THR A 273 -1.54 6.14 19.68
CA THR A 273 -0.93 6.23 18.35
C THR A 273 -0.30 4.90 17.95
N PHE A 274 0.24 4.16 18.91
CA PHE A 274 0.86 2.86 18.64
C PHE A 274 -0.18 1.78 18.36
N GLU A 275 -1.28 1.75 19.12
CA GLU A 275 -2.40 0.86 18.85
C GLU A 275 -3.02 1.11 17.47
N VAL A 276 -3.17 2.39 17.08
CA VAL A 276 -3.61 2.74 15.72
C VAL A 276 -2.58 2.31 14.67
N PHE A 277 -1.28 2.48 14.95
CA PHE A 277 -0.23 1.98 14.08
C PHE A 277 -0.33 0.45 13.91
N LEU A 278 -0.46 -0.33 14.98
CA LEU A 278 -0.58 -1.79 14.89
C LEU A 278 -1.86 -2.22 14.16
N ALA A 279 -2.99 -1.57 14.45
CA ALA A 279 -4.23 -1.81 13.73
C ALA A 279 -4.08 -1.51 12.23
N SER A 280 -3.30 -0.48 11.88
CA SER A 280 -2.99 -0.15 10.49
C SER A 280 -2.12 -1.19 9.79
N LEU A 281 -1.28 -1.92 10.54
CA LEU A 281 -0.52 -3.04 9.99
C LEU A 281 -1.40 -4.26 9.76
N GLN A 282 -2.32 -4.54 10.69
CA GLN A 282 -3.16 -5.75 10.64
C GLN A 282 -4.33 -5.66 9.66
N GLY A 283 -4.82 -4.45 9.39
CA GLY A 283 -5.84 -4.24 8.36
C GLY A 283 -5.30 -4.46 6.95
N ASP A 284 -6.12 -4.98 6.05
CA ASP A 284 -5.85 -5.00 4.60
C ASP A 284 -5.87 -3.56 4.07
N GLN A 285 -4.84 -2.79 4.42
CA GLN A 285 -4.74 -1.39 4.09
C GLN A 285 -4.41 -1.25 2.62
N THR A 286 -5.31 -0.59 1.90
CA THR A 286 -5.18 -0.23 0.49
C THR A 286 -3.93 0.58 0.23
N CYS A 287 -3.51 1.37 1.21
CA CYS A 287 -2.57 2.45 0.98
C CYS A 287 -1.10 2.05 1.07
N ARG A 288 -0.76 0.93 1.74
CA ARG A 288 0.65 0.52 1.97
C ARG A 288 0.79 -0.98 2.19
N VAL A 289 1.74 -1.59 1.48
CA VAL A 289 2.24 -2.92 1.82
C VAL A 289 3.41 -2.73 2.79
N VAL A 290 3.17 -2.91 4.09
CA VAL A 290 4.23 -2.95 5.10
C VAL A 290 4.80 -4.37 5.12
N THR A 291 6.04 -4.53 4.64
CA THR A 291 6.72 -5.82 4.57
C THR A 291 7.28 -6.23 5.93
N SER A 292 7.52 -7.53 6.12
CA SER A 292 8.20 -8.05 7.31
C SER A 292 9.56 -7.37 7.56
N ASP A 293 10.35 -7.14 6.51
CA ASP A 293 11.63 -6.40 6.58
C ASP A 293 11.46 -4.95 7.07
N SER A 294 10.40 -4.27 6.64
CA SER A 294 10.13 -2.90 7.09
C SER A 294 9.77 -2.85 8.57
N LEU A 295 9.03 -3.84 9.07
CA LEU A 295 8.72 -3.99 10.49
C LEU A 295 9.97 -4.27 11.33
N ILE A 296 10.88 -5.11 10.82
CA ILE A 296 12.19 -5.35 11.46
C ILE A 296 12.97 -4.04 11.58
N LYS A 297 13.03 -3.22 10.52
CA LYS A 297 13.70 -1.93 10.54
C LYS A 297 13.09 -0.96 11.56
N ILE A 298 11.77 -0.91 11.65
CA ILE A 298 11.06 -0.09 12.64
C ILE A 298 11.39 -0.56 14.06
N ALA A 299 11.31 -1.87 14.32
CA ALA A 299 11.65 -2.43 15.62
C ALA A 299 13.12 -2.17 16.01
N LEU A 300 14.05 -2.21 15.05
CA LEU A 300 15.45 -1.85 15.27
C LEU A 300 15.66 -0.36 15.55
N ASP A 301 14.90 0.54 14.92
CA ASP A 301 14.94 1.98 15.27
C ASP A 301 14.46 2.20 16.70
N PHE A 302 13.37 1.53 17.09
CA PHE A 302 12.88 1.56 18.47
C PHE A 302 13.88 0.96 19.46
N GLN A 303 14.56 -0.15 19.12
CA GLN A 303 15.64 -0.71 19.94
C GLN A 303 16.77 0.29 20.13
N LYS A 304 17.22 0.95 19.05
CA LYS A 304 18.26 1.98 19.14
C LYS A 304 17.86 3.13 20.05
N ARG A 305 16.58 3.55 19.99
CA ARG A 305 16.04 4.59 20.87
C ARG A 305 15.89 4.11 22.31
N GLN A 306 15.50 2.86 22.52
CA GLN A 306 15.46 2.23 23.83
C GLN A 306 16.84 2.22 24.49
N ASP A 307 17.87 1.84 23.74
CA ASP A 307 19.26 1.75 24.20
C ASP A 307 19.90 3.12 24.47
N ALA A 308 19.49 4.14 23.71
CA ALA A 308 19.92 5.53 23.93
C ALA A 308 19.34 6.15 25.22
N ASN A 309 18.30 5.55 25.78
CA ASN A 309 17.64 6.02 26.99
C ASN A 309 18.19 5.32 28.25
N LYS A 310 18.20 6.03 29.39
CA LYS A 310 18.66 5.46 30.68
C LYS A 310 17.83 4.22 31.06
N PRO A 311 18.41 3.22 31.75
CA PRO A 311 17.73 1.97 32.13
C PRO A 311 16.42 2.15 32.90
N ASP A 312 16.31 3.20 33.70
CA ASP A 312 15.18 3.56 34.54
C ASP A 312 14.21 4.56 33.90
N SER A 313 14.52 5.03 32.69
CA SER A 313 13.69 6.04 32.01
C SER A 313 12.31 5.50 31.61
N ARG A 314 11.32 6.39 31.65
CA ARG A 314 9.94 6.06 31.26
C ARG A 314 9.84 5.76 29.76
N ALA A 315 10.57 6.49 28.91
CA ALA A 315 10.65 6.22 27.48
C ALA A 315 11.13 4.80 27.16
N ARG A 316 12.12 4.29 27.91
CA ARG A 316 12.65 2.93 27.69
C ARG A 316 11.57 1.86 27.80
N LYS A 317 10.68 1.97 28.80
CA LYS A 317 9.56 1.03 28.99
C LYS A 317 8.54 1.11 27.84
N VAL A 318 8.30 2.31 27.31
CA VAL A 318 7.40 2.50 26.16
C VAL A 318 7.98 1.82 24.92
N TYR A 319 9.26 2.06 24.60
CA TYR A 319 9.91 1.39 23.46
C TYR A 319 9.99 -0.13 23.64
N GLU A 320 10.21 -0.63 24.86
CA GLU A 320 10.22 -2.07 25.16
C GLU A 320 8.89 -2.74 24.79
N VAL A 321 7.76 -2.13 25.18
CA VAL A 321 6.42 -2.60 24.81
C VAL A 321 6.25 -2.55 23.29
N MET A 322 6.70 -1.49 22.64
CA MET A 322 6.59 -1.34 21.18
C MET A 322 7.37 -2.41 20.42
N ILE A 323 8.61 -2.66 20.81
CA ILE A 323 9.48 -3.70 20.24
C ILE A 323 8.85 -5.08 20.44
N GLY A 324 8.35 -5.36 21.65
CA GLY A 324 7.71 -6.64 21.97
C GLY A 324 6.44 -6.89 21.15
N GLN A 325 5.60 -5.87 20.93
CA GLN A 325 4.39 -6.01 20.12
C GLN A 325 4.70 -6.13 18.62
N ILE A 326 5.62 -5.32 18.06
CA ILE A 326 6.04 -5.47 16.66
C ILE A 326 6.71 -6.83 16.42
N GLY A 327 7.58 -7.26 17.34
CA GLY A 327 8.25 -8.56 17.29
C GLY A 327 7.29 -9.73 17.11
N LYS A 328 6.14 -9.70 17.80
CA LYS A 328 5.07 -10.71 17.66
C LYS A 328 4.32 -10.63 16.32
N LEU A 329 4.26 -9.47 15.68
CA LEU A 329 3.58 -9.28 14.40
C LEU A 329 4.43 -9.70 13.19
N ILE A 330 5.75 -9.51 13.25
CA ILE A 330 6.66 -9.78 12.13
C ILE A 330 6.47 -11.19 11.55
N PRO A 331 6.47 -12.29 12.34
CA PRO A 331 6.31 -13.63 11.80
C PRO A 331 4.96 -13.85 11.11
N SER A 332 3.88 -13.27 11.67
CA SER A 332 2.54 -13.36 11.08
C SER A 332 2.44 -12.65 9.73
N HIS A 333 3.07 -11.47 9.61
CA HIS A 333 3.17 -10.72 8.36
C HIS A 333 4.02 -11.47 7.35
N TYR A 334 5.19 -11.98 7.78
CA TYR A 334 6.06 -12.76 6.93
C TYR A 334 5.37 -13.99 6.37
N ARG A 335 4.56 -14.70 7.17
CA ARG A 335 3.78 -15.85 6.73
C ARG A 335 2.81 -15.50 5.59
N LYS A 336 2.11 -14.36 5.69
CA LYS A 336 1.24 -13.87 4.60
C LYS A 336 2.05 -13.51 3.36
N GLU A 337 3.18 -12.82 3.57
CA GLU A 337 4.07 -12.38 2.50
C GLU A 337 4.62 -13.58 1.71
N ILE A 338 5.19 -14.58 2.38
CA ILE A 338 5.75 -15.76 1.71
C ILE A 338 4.69 -16.60 1.02
N ALA A 339 3.48 -16.72 1.59
CA ALA A 339 2.36 -17.43 0.95
C ALA A 339 1.93 -16.75 -0.36
N SER A 340 1.98 -15.41 -0.42
CA SER A 340 1.64 -14.66 -1.63
C SER A 340 2.68 -14.79 -2.76
N LYS A 341 3.93 -15.08 -2.41
CA LYS A 341 5.05 -15.17 -3.37
C LYS A 341 5.00 -16.44 -4.24
N ASN A 342 4.22 -17.45 -3.87
CA ASN A 342 4.14 -18.74 -4.57
C ASN A 342 5.53 -19.31 -4.92
N LEU A 343 6.44 -19.29 -3.93
CA LEU A 343 7.82 -19.74 -4.13
C LEU A 343 7.86 -21.22 -4.51
N ASN A 344 8.81 -21.58 -5.37
CA ASN A 344 9.16 -22.99 -5.55
C ASN A 344 9.93 -23.50 -4.33
N PHE A 345 10.09 -24.81 -4.23
CA PHE A 345 10.73 -25.45 -3.09
C PHE A 345 12.14 -24.91 -2.82
N ARG A 346 13.01 -24.81 -3.83
CA ARG A 346 14.40 -24.30 -3.66
C ARG A 346 14.44 -22.85 -3.16
N GLN A 347 13.54 -22.00 -3.66
CA GLN A 347 13.43 -20.61 -3.23
C GLN A 347 12.98 -20.52 -1.77
N ALA A 348 11.94 -21.27 -1.39
CA ALA A 348 11.43 -21.29 -0.03
C ALA A 348 12.46 -21.87 0.97
N ASP A 349 13.20 -22.91 0.55
CA ASP A 349 14.30 -23.48 1.33
C ASP A 349 15.44 -22.47 1.56
N THR A 350 15.81 -21.74 0.51
CA THR A 350 16.83 -20.68 0.60
C THR A 350 16.41 -19.56 1.55
N GLU A 351 15.13 -19.16 1.54
CA GLU A 351 14.58 -18.22 2.52
C GLU A 351 14.60 -18.79 3.95
N GLY A 352 14.28 -20.07 4.13
CA GLY A 352 14.40 -20.75 5.43
C GLY A 352 15.81 -20.74 5.97
N TYR A 353 16.80 -21.06 5.12
CA TYR A 353 18.21 -21.02 5.47
C TYR A 353 18.68 -19.61 5.85
N LYS A 354 18.28 -18.59 5.08
CA LYS A 354 18.60 -17.19 5.35
C LYS A 354 18.17 -16.79 6.76
N TYR A 355 16.92 -17.05 7.15
CA TYR A 355 16.44 -16.70 8.49
C TYR A 355 16.99 -17.61 9.58
N TYR A 356 17.28 -18.88 9.30
CA TYR A 356 17.95 -19.76 10.25
C TYR A 356 19.35 -19.24 10.62
N LYS A 357 20.13 -18.79 9.63
CA LYS A 357 21.45 -18.20 9.87
C LYS A 357 21.35 -16.91 10.71
N LEU A 358 20.35 -16.08 10.43
CA LEU A 358 20.08 -14.86 11.22
C LEU A 358 19.66 -15.22 12.66
N PHE A 359 18.85 -16.26 12.85
CA PHE A 359 18.52 -16.79 14.17
C PHE A 359 19.77 -17.27 14.93
N ALA A 360 20.61 -18.09 14.28
CA ALA A 360 21.82 -18.65 14.89
C ALA A 360 22.84 -17.59 15.31
N SER A 361 22.94 -16.49 14.55
CA SER A 361 23.83 -15.37 14.83
C SER A 361 23.25 -14.30 15.75
N SER A 362 21.94 -14.37 16.07
CA SER A 362 21.28 -13.39 16.95
C SER A 362 21.61 -13.61 18.43
N LYS A 363 21.80 -12.50 19.15
CA LYS A 363 22.02 -12.50 20.61
C LYS A 363 20.84 -13.14 21.34
N ALA A 364 21.11 -13.81 22.46
CA ALA A 364 20.11 -14.58 23.20
C ALA A 364 18.96 -13.73 23.75
N ASP A 365 19.24 -12.48 24.11
CA ASP A 365 18.32 -11.48 24.66
C ASP A 365 17.62 -10.63 23.59
N SER A 366 18.02 -10.76 22.31
CA SER A 366 17.43 -9.97 21.24
C SER A 366 16.06 -10.52 20.82
N PHE A 367 15.06 -9.64 20.71
CA PHE A 367 13.75 -9.98 20.14
C PHE A 367 13.86 -10.59 18.73
N LEU A 368 14.92 -10.24 17.99
CA LEU A 368 15.19 -10.79 16.66
C LEU A 368 15.43 -12.30 16.68
N LYS A 369 15.95 -12.86 17.77
CA LYS A 369 16.23 -14.29 17.86
C LYS A 369 14.95 -15.11 17.70
N GLY A 370 13.94 -14.85 18.54
CA GLY A 370 12.64 -15.51 18.42
C GLY A 370 11.96 -15.20 17.09
N THR A 371 12.05 -13.95 16.63
CA THR A 371 11.45 -13.51 15.35
C THR A 371 12.01 -14.29 14.16
N TYR A 372 13.34 -14.39 14.03
CA TYR A 372 13.98 -15.11 12.94
C TYR A 372 13.78 -16.62 13.04
N GLN A 373 13.69 -17.17 14.25
CA GLN A 373 13.33 -18.56 14.45
C GLN A 373 11.96 -18.85 13.83
N GLU A 374 10.93 -18.06 14.15
CA GLU A 374 9.59 -18.26 13.59
C GLU A 374 9.54 -18.01 12.07
N MET A 375 10.26 -16.99 11.57
CA MET A 375 10.35 -16.75 10.13
C MET A 375 11.00 -17.93 9.39
N SER A 376 12.07 -18.51 9.95
CA SER A 376 12.72 -19.70 9.38
C SER A 376 11.75 -20.90 9.32
N VAL A 377 11.01 -21.15 10.40
CA VAL A 377 10.01 -22.22 10.47
C VAL A 377 8.89 -22.02 9.43
N ASN A 378 8.38 -20.80 9.30
CA ASN A 378 7.36 -20.47 8.31
C ASN A 378 7.87 -20.69 6.88
N ALA A 379 9.12 -20.32 6.58
CA ALA A 379 9.72 -20.51 5.28
C ALA A 379 9.93 -21.99 4.93
N TYR A 380 10.47 -22.77 5.87
CA TYR A 380 10.63 -24.21 5.69
C TYR A 380 9.29 -24.94 5.55
N SER A 381 8.23 -24.47 6.19
CA SER A 381 6.88 -25.01 6.01
C SER A 381 6.35 -24.77 4.59
N VAL A 382 6.60 -23.60 3.99
CA VAL A 382 6.25 -23.35 2.59
C VAL A 382 7.08 -24.21 1.64
N ALA A 383 8.37 -24.39 1.94
CA ALA A 383 9.24 -25.28 1.19
C ALA A 383 8.73 -26.74 1.24
N GLU A 384 8.35 -27.24 2.41
CA GLU A 384 7.74 -28.56 2.59
C GLU A 384 6.49 -28.74 1.72
N GLN A 385 5.56 -27.77 1.75
CA GLN A 385 4.36 -27.79 0.93
C GLN A 385 4.64 -27.72 -0.57
N SER A 386 5.69 -27.00 -0.96
CA SER A 386 6.10 -26.88 -2.37
C SER A 386 6.76 -28.17 -2.85
N LEU A 387 7.58 -28.80 -2.02
CA LEU A 387 8.19 -30.10 -2.29
C LEU A 387 7.12 -31.17 -2.50
N LEU A 388 6.10 -31.23 -1.64
CA LEU A 388 4.97 -32.16 -1.77
C LEU A 388 4.21 -32.02 -3.10
N LYS A 389 4.24 -30.84 -3.72
CA LYS A 389 3.64 -30.60 -5.05
C LYS A 389 4.60 -30.99 -6.16
N GLU A 390 5.85 -30.54 -6.07
CA GLU A 390 6.88 -30.77 -7.10
C GLU A 390 7.21 -32.26 -7.25
N VAL A 391 7.34 -32.98 -6.15
CA VAL A 391 7.72 -34.40 -6.13
C VAL A 391 6.77 -35.27 -6.95
N LYS A 392 5.47 -34.93 -7.02
CA LYS A 392 4.48 -35.64 -7.87
C LYS A 392 4.78 -35.60 -9.37
N SER A 393 5.61 -34.65 -9.79
CA SER A 393 6.02 -34.46 -11.19
C SER A 393 7.45 -34.92 -11.48
N LEU A 394 8.20 -35.33 -10.46
CA LEU A 394 9.58 -35.76 -10.61
C LEU A 394 9.65 -37.23 -11.02
N ASN A 395 10.62 -37.55 -11.87
CA ASN A 395 10.97 -38.95 -12.13
C ASN A 395 11.93 -39.50 -11.05
N ASN A 396 12.18 -40.81 -11.07
CA ASN A 396 13.01 -41.48 -10.06
C ASN A 396 14.46 -40.94 -10.03
N GLU A 397 15.03 -40.61 -11.18
CA GLU A 397 16.41 -40.10 -11.28
C GLU A 397 16.53 -38.68 -10.69
N GLN A 398 15.57 -37.80 -11.01
CA GLN A 398 15.47 -36.46 -10.43
C GLN A 398 15.27 -36.51 -8.92
N THR A 399 14.47 -37.46 -8.42
CA THR A 399 14.24 -37.66 -6.99
C THR A 399 15.53 -38.09 -6.29
N TYR A 400 16.28 -39.01 -6.89
CA TYR A 400 17.58 -39.45 -6.37
C TYR A 400 18.62 -38.31 -6.36
N GLN A 401 18.71 -37.53 -7.42
CA GLN A 401 19.59 -36.36 -7.48
C GLN A 401 19.25 -35.36 -6.35
N LEU A 402 17.96 -35.12 -6.08
CA LEU A 402 17.51 -34.26 -5.00
C LEU A 402 17.94 -34.80 -3.62
N ILE A 403 17.80 -36.11 -3.39
CA ILE A 403 18.24 -36.77 -2.14
C ILE A 403 19.74 -36.56 -1.92
N VAL A 404 20.57 -36.79 -2.95
CA VAL A 404 22.03 -36.63 -2.85
C VAL A 404 22.41 -35.17 -2.62
N GLU A 405 21.77 -34.24 -3.34
CA GLU A 405 21.93 -32.78 -3.13
C GLU A 405 21.65 -32.43 -1.66
N PHE A 406 20.57 -32.95 -1.08
CA PHE A 406 20.19 -32.62 0.29
C PHE A 406 21.03 -33.28 1.36
N GLN A 407 21.39 -34.54 1.21
CA GLN A 407 22.33 -35.17 2.13
C GLN A 407 23.63 -34.37 2.18
N THR A 408 24.12 -33.92 1.01
CA THR A 408 25.33 -33.09 0.95
C THR A 408 25.14 -31.73 1.64
N LYS A 409 24.02 -31.05 1.37
CA LYS A 409 23.73 -29.72 1.91
C LYS A 409 23.49 -29.71 3.42
N TYR A 410 22.77 -30.70 3.94
CA TYR A 410 22.33 -30.75 5.34
C TYR A 410 23.23 -31.55 6.27
N ASN A 411 24.30 -32.16 5.75
CA ASN A 411 25.37 -32.76 6.56
C ASN A 411 26.18 -31.73 7.37
N ASP A 412 25.87 -30.43 7.23
CA ASP A 412 26.43 -29.35 8.03
C ASP A 412 25.43 -28.88 9.11
N PRO A 413 25.47 -29.47 10.33
CA PRO A 413 24.56 -29.12 11.41
C PRO A 413 24.80 -27.71 11.98
N ALA A 414 25.93 -27.07 11.65
CA ALA A 414 26.19 -25.69 12.07
C ALA A 414 25.40 -24.69 11.21
N ASN A 415 25.06 -25.08 9.98
CA ASN A 415 24.39 -24.23 9.01
C ASN A 415 22.94 -24.63 8.75
N TYR A 416 22.55 -25.88 8.98
CA TYR A 416 21.19 -26.34 8.72
C TYR A 416 20.56 -27.10 9.90
N PRO A 417 19.25 -26.90 10.14
CA PRO A 417 18.52 -27.70 11.13
C PRO A 417 18.30 -29.13 10.62
N GLN A 418 18.86 -30.12 11.34
CA GLN A 418 18.75 -31.54 10.99
C GLN A 418 17.30 -32.03 10.88
N GLU A 419 16.39 -31.48 11.68
CA GLU A 419 14.96 -31.83 11.63
C GLU A 419 14.33 -31.51 10.26
N ILE A 420 14.76 -30.44 9.60
CA ILE A 420 14.25 -30.07 8.27
C ILE A 420 14.78 -31.04 7.20
N MET A 421 16.05 -31.44 7.31
CA MET A 421 16.63 -32.48 6.44
C MET A 421 15.81 -33.76 6.52
N LEU A 422 15.53 -34.23 7.74
CA LEU A 422 14.80 -35.47 7.95
C LEU A 422 13.40 -35.39 7.31
N LYS A 423 12.68 -34.26 7.47
CA LYS A 423 11.38 -34.06 6.83
C LYS A 423 11.45 -34.13 5.31
N TYR A 424 12.42 -33.47 4.69
CA TYR A 424 12.56 -33.50 3.22
C TYR A 424 12.93 -34.89 2.71
N LEU A 425 13.84 -35.59 3.40
CA LEU A 425 14.19 -36.96 3.07
C LEU A 425 12.99 -37.91 3.22
N THR A 426 12.16 -37.76 4.25
CA THR A 426 10.91 -38.54 4.40
C THR A 426 9.96 -38.32 3.23
N ILE A 427 9.74 -37.06 2.81
CA ILE A 427 8.87 -36.75 1.66
C ILE A 427 9.40 -37.38 0.37
N LEU A 428 10.71 -37.30 0.15
CA LEU A 428 11.35 -37.88 -1.03
C LEU A 428 11.34 -39.41 -0.98
N SER A 429 11.56 -40.01 0.19
CA SER A 429 11.56 -41.46 0.36
C SER A 429 10.19 -42.06 0.11
N ASP A 430 9.13 -41.44 0.63
CA ASP A 430 7.75 -41.93 0.51
C ASP A 430 7.26 -41.93 -0.95
N HIS A 431 7.77 -41.00 -1.76
CA HIS A 431 7.43 -40.92 -3.18
C HIS A 431 8.32 -41.79 -4.07
N SER A 432 9.53 -42.11 -3.62
CA SER A 432 10.43 -42.97 -4.38
C SER A 432 9.97 -44.45 -4.32
N ASN A 433 9.49 -44.98 -5.45
CA ASN A 433 9.19 -46.42 -5.56
C ASN A 433 10.44 -47.31 -5.42
N PHE A 434 11.63 -46.71 -5.54
CA PHE A 434 12.92 -47.39 -5.42
C PHE A 434 13.19 -47.96 -4.03
N LEU A 435 12.80 -47.26 -2.95
CA LEU A 435 12.97 -47.75 -1.57
C LEU A 435 12.01 -48.90 -1.24
N LYS A 436 10.81 -48.92 -1.84
CA LYS A 436 9.86 -50.03 -1.69
C LYS A 436 10.39 -51.33 -2.31
N PHE A 437 11.15 -51.24 -3.40
CA PHE A 437 11.80 -52.40 -4.03
C PHE A 437 13.05 -52.92 -3.31
N MET A 438 13.77 -52.05 -2.58
CA MET A 438 14.92 -52.46 -1.77
C MET A 438 14.53 -53.03 -0.40
N ALA A 439 13.36 -52.66 0.15
CA ALA A 439 12.86 -53.20 1.41
C ALA A 439 12.13 -54.55 1.29
N THR A 440 11.94 -55.06 0.07
CA THR A 440 11.27 -56.35 -0.23
C THR A 440 12.24 -57.43 -0.72
N LYS A 441 13.55 -57.21 -0.59
CA LYS A 441 14.58 -58.26 -0.63
C LYS A 441 15.24 -58.34 0.74
#